data_AF-A0A6I8N8D8-F1
#
_entry.id   AF-A0A6I8N8D8-F1
#
_cell.length_a   1.000
_cell.length_b   1.000
_cell.length_c   1.000
_cell.angle_alpha   90.00
_cell.angle_beta   90.00
_cell.angle_gamma   90.00
#
_symmetry.space_group_name_H-M   'P 1'
#
loop_
_entity.id
_entity.type
_entity.pdbx_description
1 polymer ?
#
loop_
_entity_poly.entity_id
_entity_poly.type
_entity_poly.pdbx_seq_one_letter_code
_entity_poly.pdbx_strand_id
1 'polypeptide(L)'
;MASGASAAKIGEGSAAMSRSSLLYTPCWQPWEVGSRKLLKTTQALHKTPGQKPRLFPITAALTEQKQFLPKSKLPTASKKKDPSKTHGSKPRSKEPIHEQKEISPGYTFFRTAEQISVTLGEEMFVGTKKREEAEATPSPTPFAIPALSAWIPRANLVPDLQQQVSELTVMIEQMNRDHQSAQKQIRDEMELRCRDMERDYEENLRELSEVHSTELRSLEEKHQSMLRDEKMSAQERLEKMMKEYKYLKNMFRMYQDSIAEEMEEKWMRRKAEWERSEKMEREQALLQQKLKLMKKFKMDVEEEKKKIQVASQQTCDTYLQEKENLKQQLQEEHAKLEEMQRAKEVAEEEILEQASALESLNATLYQTQLELQKEKNTLTNMEKTLSRALTEMEEKYRIQLKYLLEENTILKRKILTKSEDQIREKIQRRTSTVPPGILASRSEYRKST
;
A
#
# COMPACT_ATOMS: atom_id res chain seq x y z
N MET A 1 -19.59 -17.24 58.89
CA MET A 1 -19.98 -15.92 59.44
C MET A 1 -19.52 -14.87 58.44
N ALA A 2 -20.48 -14.20 57.79
CA ALA A 2 -20.73 -12.75 57.88
C ALA A 2 -19.68 -11.91 57.12
N SER A 3 -20.00 -11.41 55.93
CA SER A 3 -20.54 -10.04 55.67
C SER A 3 -19.49 -8.93 55.88
N GLY A 4 -19.29 -7.92 55.02
CA GLY A 4 -20.09 -7.49 53.86
C GLY A 4 -20.69 -6.10 54.08
N ALA A 5 -20.01 -5.04 53.64
CA ALA A 5 -20.46 -3.65 53.40
C ALA A 5 -19.22 -2.87 52.89
N SER A 6 -19.18 -2.05 51.82
CA SER A 6 -20.15 -1.26 51.05
C SER A 6 -20.46 0.15 51.56
N ALA A 7 -20.01 1.14 50.77
CA ALA A 7 -20.52 2.50 50.53
C ALA A 7 -20.67 3.52 51.68
N ALA A 8 -20.09 4.71 51.47
CA ALA A 8 -20.83 5.99 51.46
C ALA A 8 -20.05 7.09 50.71
N LYS A 9 -20.70 8.24 50.46
CA LYS A 9 -20.35 9.32 49.51
C LYS A 9 -20.48 10.68 50.22
N ILE A 10 -20.49 11.80 49.46
CA ILE A 10 -20.69 13.22 49.85
C ILE A 10 -19.34 13.89 50.24
N GLY A 11 -18.98 15.12 49.86
CA GLY A 11 -19.58 16.29 49.17
C GLY A 11 -18.55 17.45 49.30
N GLU A 12 -18.74 18.71 48.91
CA GLU A 12 -19.80 19.41 48.18
C GLU A 12 -19.33 20.85 47.81
N GLY A 13 -20.00 21.50 46.83
CA GLY A 13 -20.13 22.98 46.73
C GLY A 13 -19.11 23.78 45.88
N SER A 14 -19.44 24.99 45.38
CA SER A 14 -20.75 25.59 45.05
C SER A 14 -20.59 26.91 44.24
N ALA A 15 -21.66 27.35 43.54
CA ALA A 15 -21.93 28.72 43.04
C ALA A 15 -21.03 29.33 41.92
N ALA A 16 -21.46 30.31 41.11
CA ALA A 16 -22.80 30.71 40.62
C ALA A 16 -22.69 31.65 39.38
N MET A 17 -23.80 31.84 38.67
CA MET A 17 -24.00 32.50 37.35
C MET A 17 -23.55 33.97 37.18
N SER A 18 -23.21 34.36 35.93
CA SER A 18 -23.98 35.39 35.15
C SER A 18 -23.58 35.47 33.65
N ARG A 19 -24.42 36.11 32.82
CA ARG A 19 -24.46 36.01 31.34
C ARG A 19 -23.98 37.26 30.60
N SER A 20 -23.46 37.08 29.37
CA SER A 20 -23.63 37.89 28.12
C SER A 20 -22.38 37.78 27.21
N SER A 21 -22.41 37.93 25.88
CA SER A 21 -23.46 37.74 24.87
C SER A 21 -22.82 37.60 23.48
N LEU A 22 -23.35 36.66 22.67
CA LEU A 22 -23.44 36.71 21.18
C LEU A 22 -22.18 36.70 20.28
N LEU A 23 -22.21 35.72 19.36
CA LEU A 23 -21.78 35.78 17.93
C LEU A 23 -20.28 35.95 17.60
N TYR A 24 -19.59 34.86 17.20
CA TYR A 24 -19.49 34.45 15.79
C TYR A 24 -18.76 33.09 15.67
N THR A 25 -19.23 32.24 14.75
CA THR A 25 -18.69 30.91 14.38
C THR A 25 -17.67 31.05 13.22
N PRO A 26 -17.18 30.00 12.50
CA PRO A 26 -17.29 28.56 12.72
C PRO A 26 -15.97 27.75 12.72
N CYS A 27 -16.16 26.53 13.22
CA CYS A 27 -15.34 25.32 13.21
C CYS A 27 -14.42 25.02 12.00
N TRP A 28 -13.26 24.46 12.35
CA TRP A 28 -12.60 23.38 11.61
C TRP A 28 -13.29 22.03 11.91
N GLN A 29 -13.62 21.24 10.88
CA GLN A 29 -13.36 19.78 10.72
C GLN A 29 -14.34 19.13 9.71
N PRO A 30 -13.98 18.01 9.05
CA PRO A 30 -14.60 17.52 7.81
C PRO A 30 -15.43 16.23 7.96
N TRP A 31 -15.93 15.72 6.82
CA TRP A 31 -16.70 14.46 6.60
C TRP A 31 -18.16 14.54 7.10
N GLU A 32 -19.20 14.39 6.26
CA GLU A 32 -19.64 13.13 5.62
C GLU A 32 -20.58 13.34 4.39
N VAL A 33 -20.91 12.21 3.72
CA VAL A 33 -22.00 11.95 2.76
C VAL A 33 -21.91 12.55 1.34
N GLY A 34 -21.80 11.69 0.32
CA GLY A 34 -21.81 12.10 -1.10
C GLY A 34 -21.69 10.96 -2.12
N SER A 35 -22.50 9.91 -2.01
CA SER A 35 -22.41 8.70 -2.84
C SER A 35 -22.71 8.90 -4.35
N ARG A 36 -21.98 8.20 -5.23
CA ARG A 36 -22.52 7.48 -6.40
C ARG A 36 -21.51 6.51 -7.02
N LYS A 37 -21.97 5.30 -7.36
CA LYS A 37 -21.22 4.24 -8.06
C LYS A 37 -21.63 4.20 -9.54
N LEU A 38 -20.70 3.87 -10.43
CA LEU A 38 -20.97 3.01 -11.59
C LEU A 38 -19.73 2.14 -11.87
N LEU A 39 -19.95 0.84 -12.13
CA LEU A 39 -18.90 -0.11 -12.50
C LEU A 39 -18.70 -0.16 -14.01
N LYS A 40 -17.49 -0.51 -14.45
CA LYS A 40 -17.28 -1.57 -15.45
C LYS A 40 -15.83 -2.09 -15.43
N THR A 41 -15.69 -3.40 -15.28
CA THR A 41 -14.43 -4.13 -15.37
C THR A 41 -14.34 -4.82 -16.73
N THR A 42 -13.19 -4.78 -17.37
CA THR A 42 -12.70 -5.87 -18.24
C THR A 42 -11.20 -6.06 -18.03
N GLN A 43 -10.75 -7.30 -18.13
CA GLN A 43 -9.37 -7.74 -17.88
C GLN A 43 -8.62 -8.01 -19.19
N ALA A 44 -7.30 -8.24 -19.04
CA ALA A 44 -6.38 -8.89 -19.98
C ALA A 44 -5.88 -8.06 -21.19
N LEU A 45 -4.67 -8.27 -21.72
CA LEU A 45 -3.40 -8.82 -21.19
C LEU A 45 -2.28 -8.54 -22.23
N HIS A 46 -1.01 -8.58 -21.80
CA HIS A 46 0.22 -8.75 -22.60
C HIS A 46 0.90 -7.58 -23.35
N LYS A 47 2.21 -7.48 -23.01
CA LYS A 47 3.40 -7.18 -23.83
C LYS A 47 3.98 -5.74 -23.85
N THR A 48 5.31 -5.76 -23.81
CA THR A 48 6.35 -4.76 -23.54
C THR A 48 6.96 -4.20 -24.85
N PRO A 49 8.00 -3.34 -24.82
CA PRO A 49 8.34 -2.26 -23.88
C PRO A 49 8.69 -0.91 -24.58
N GLY A 50 8.86 0.14 -23.78
CA GLY A 50 9.93 1.12 -24.02
C GLY A 50 9.54 2.47 -24.63
N GLN A 51 9.36 3.47 -23.77
CA GLN A 51 9.84 4.84 -24.01
C GLN A 51 10.07 5.55 -22.67
N LYS A 52 11.16 6.32 -22.56
CA LYS A 52 11.50 7.10 -21.36
C LYS A 52 10.81 8.47 -21.44
N PRO A 53 10.05 8.91 -20.42
CA PRO A 53 9.70 10.32 -20.29
C PRO A 53 10.95 11.10 -19.84
N ARG A 54 11.39 12.09 -20.64
CA ARG A 54 12.38 13.06 -20.18
C ARG A 54 11.70 14.08 -19.27
N LEU A 55 12.21 14.25 -18.06
CA LEU A 55 11.82 15.35 -17.17
C LEU A 55 12.39 16.67 -17.72
N PHE A 56 11.55 17.71 -17.79
CA PHE A 56 11.99 19.09 -17.99
C PHE A 56 12.21 19.75 -16.61
N PRO A 57 13.39 20.31 -16.31
CA PRO A 57 13.55 21.21 -15.18
C PRO A 57 13.09 22.62 -15.57
N ILE A 58 12.13 23.18 -14.82
CA ILE A 58 11.79 24.61 -14.90
C ILE A 58 12.80 25.38 -14.05
N THR A 59 13.77 26.03 -14.69
CA THR A 59 14.62 27.05 -14.04
C THR A 59 15.03 28.15 -15.03
N ALA A 60 15.18 29.36 -14.48
CA ALA A 60 15.81 30.55 -15.08
C ALA A 60 15.10 31.24 -16.27
N ALA A 61 14.23 32.19 -15.95
CA ALA A 61 13.98 33.39 -16.78
C ALA A 61 13.57 34.58 -15.90
N LEU A 62 14.52 35.16 -15.15
CA LEU A 62 14.33 36.48 -14.53
C LEU A 62 15.66 37.23 -14.39
N THR A 63 16.04 37.92 -15.46
CA THR A 63 17.12 38.91 -15.46
C THR A 63 16.92 39.81 -16.68
N GLU A 64 16.42 41.03 -16.46
CA GLU A 64 16.86 42.22 -17.18
C GLU A 64 16.73 43.47 -16.29
N GLN A 65 17.70 44.35 -16.47
CA GLN A 65 17.77 45.72 -15.97
C GLN A 65 16.86 46.63 -16.86
N LYS A 66 16.56 47.91 -16.61
CA LYS A 66 16.99 48.97 -15.67
C LYS A 66 15.98 50.15 -15.77
N GLN A 67 16.32 51.27 -15.12
CA GLN A 67 15.78 52.63 -15.32
C GLN A 67 14.45 52.96 -14.61
N PHE A 68 14.52 53.71 -13.50
CA PHE A 68 13.84 55.00 -13.32
C PHE A 68 14.56 55.80 -12.22
N LEU A 69 14.78 57.10 -12.45
CA LEU A 69 15.32 58.03 -11.43
C LEU A 69 14.24 58.40 -10.40
N PRO A 70 14.62 58.75 -9.16
CA PRO A 70 13.88 59.71 -8.34
C PRO A 70 14.49 61.11 -8.46
N LYS A 71 13.64 62.10 -8.73
CA LYS A 71 13.97 63.53 -8.61
C LYS A 71 13.88 63.98 -7.15
N SER A 72 14.56 65.07 -6.82
CA SER A 72 14.39 65.78 -5.55
C SER A 72 12.99 66.37 -5.39
N LYS A 73 12.49 66.42 -4.13
CA LYS A 73 11.75 67.55 -3.54
C LYS A 73 11.47 67.32 -2.05
N LEU A 74 11.48 68.44 -1.30
CA LEU A 74 11.15 68.53 0.13
C LEU A 74 9.65 68.24 0.37
N PRO A 75 9.23 67.88 1.60
CA PRO A 75 8.48 68.90 2.35
C PRO A 75 8.69 68.96 3.89
N THR A 76 8.37 70.15 4.36
CA THR A 76 8.14 70.73 5.69
C THR A 76 7.66 69.84 6.86
N ALA A 77 8.40 69.95 7.97
CA ALA A 77 7.98 70.23 9.36
C ALA A 77 6.75 69.54 10.02
N SER A 78 7.00 68.90 11.18
CA SER A 78 6.11 68.96 12.36
C SER A 78 6.93 68.90 13.67
N LYS A 79 6.28 68.92 14.85
CA LYS A 79 6.77 69.65 16.05
C LYS A 79 6.83 68.80 17.35
N LYS A 80 7.69 69.23 18.30
CA LYS A 80 7.74 68.91 19.76
C LYS A 80 8.37 67.54 20.13
N LYS A 81 9.06 67.36 21.27
CA LYS A 81 9.24 68.20 22.48
C LYS A 81 10.53 67.80 23.26
N ASP A 82 11.16 68.75 23.96
CA ASP A 82 12.30 68.54 24.88
C ASP A 82 11.89 67.88 26.22
N PRO A 83 12.84 67.59 27.14
CA PRO A 83 13.28 68.65 28.07
C PRO A 83 14.80 68.76 28.32
N SER A 84 15.23 69.99 28.57
CA SER A 84 16.59 70.41 28.91
C SER A 84 16.80 70.68 30.42
N LYS A 85 18.06 70.75 30.84
CA LYS A 85 18.59 71.30 32.12
C LYS A 85 20.12 71.49 31.95
N THR A 86 20.86 72.46 32.50
CA THR A 86 20.65 73.80 33.14
C THR A 86 22.06 74.44 33.21
N HIS A 87 22.38 75.75 33.27
CA HIS A 87 21.71 77.04 33.54
C HIS A 87 22.15 78.08 32.46
N GLY A 88 21.82 79.38 32.45
CA GLY A 88 20.85 80.19 33.21
C GLY A 88 21.39 81.56 33.65
N SER A 89 21.15 82.63 32.86
CA SER A 89 21.11 84.04 33.30
C SER A 89 20.47 84.93 32.23
N LYS A 90 19.65 85.92 32.63
CA LYS A 90 18.92 86.86 31.76
C LYS A 90 19.09 88.29 32.32
N PRO A 91 18.57 89.32 31.64
CA PRO A 91 19.23 90.12 30.61
C PRO A 91 19.86 91.41 31.18
N ARG A 92 20.63 92.15 30.38
CA ARG A 92 20.89 93.57 30.68
C ARG A 92 20.94 94.43 29.41
N SER A 93 20.07 95.43 29.37
CA SER A 93 20.20 96.61 28.52
C SER A 93 21.55 97.28 28.77
N LYS A 94 22.16 97.83 27.72
CA LYS A 94 23.17 98.90 27.81
C LYS A 94 22.98 99.86 26.64
N GLU A 95 23.12 101.15 26.94
CA GLU A 95 22.95 102.29 26.04
C GLU A 95 23.93 102.29 24.85
N PRO A 96 23.69 103.11 23.81
CA PRO A 96 24.74 103.48 22.85
C PRO A 96 25.96 104.03 23.62
N ILE A 97 27.12 103.39 23.40
CA ILE A 97 28.38 103.83 23.99
C ILE A 97 28.82 105.08 23.24
N HIS A 98 28.80 106.23 23.92
CA HIS A 98 29.48 107.43 23.45
C HIS A 98 30.99 107.25 23.68
N GLU A 99 31.71 106.83 22.64
CA GLU A 99 33.18 106.75 22.69
C GLU A 99 33.77 108.15 22.47
N GLN A 100 34.17 108.79 23.58
CA GLN A 100 35.10 109.91 23.57
C GLN A 100 36.51 109.37 23.82
N LYS A 101 37.47 109.71 22.95
CA LYS A 101 38.86 109.25 23.07
C LYS A 101 39.83 110.32 22.64
N GLU A 102 40.91 110.55 23.40
CA GLU A 102 42.03 111.34 22.92
C GLU A 102 42.84 110.51 21.91
N ILE A 103 43.06 111.07 20.72
CA ILE A 103 43.91 110.46 19.69
C ILE A 103 45.34 111.03 19.77
N SER A 104 45.46 112.31 20.11
CA SER A 104 46.71 113.06 20.31
C SER A 104 46.49 114.18 21.33
N PRO A 105 47.53 114.70 22.00
CA PRO A 105 47.39 115.81 22.94
C PRO A 105 46.66 117.01 22.32
N GLY A 106 45.59 117.47 22.96
CA GLY A 106 44.76 118.57 22.47
C GLY A 106 43.74 118.21 21.38
N TYR A 107 43.58 116.93 21.01
CA TYR A 107 42.56 116.49 20.04
C TYR A 107 41.66 115.39 20.61
N THR A 108 40.37 115.71 20.74
CA THR A 108 39.32 114.79 21.22
C THR A 108 38.50 114.26 20.05
N PHE A 109 38.35 112.94 19.98
CA PHE A 109 37.50 112.26 19.02
C PHE A 109 36.19 111.85 19.68
N PHE A 110 35.09 112.07 18.97
CA PHE A 110 33.75 111.63 19.34
C PHE A 110 33.13 110.81 18.20
N ARG A 111 32.55 109.65 18.56
CA ARG A 111 31.79 108.81 17.64
C ARG A 111 30.39 108.53 18.18
N THR A 112 29.39 108.81 17.36
CA THR A 112 28.02 108.30 17.48
C THR A 112 27.71 107.38 16.30
N ALA A 113 26.55 106.71 16.32
CA ALA A 113 26.19 105.71 15.31
C ALA A 113 26.10 106.27 13.87
N GLU A 114 25.89 107.57 13.72
CA GLU A 114 25.63 108.24 12.43
C GLU A 114 26.64 109.35 12.09
N GLN A 115 27.56 109.71 13.01
CA GLN A 115 28.55 110.76 12.78
C GLN A 115 29.87 110.53 13.54
N ILE A 116 30.98 110.98 12.94
CA ILE A 116 32.29 111.12 13.58
C ILE A 116 32.66 112.60 13.57
N SER A 117 33.11 113.13 14.70
CA SER A 117 33.66 114.47 14.81
C SER A 117 34.97 114.47 15.60
N VAL A 118 35.86 115.41 15.26
CA VAL A 118 37.12 115.64 15.96
C VAL A 118 37.13 117.10 16.40
N THR A 119 37.26 117.32 17.70
CA THR A 119 37.25 118.63 18.35
C THR A 119 38.63 118.94 18.93
N LEU A 120 39.19 120.09 18.54
CA LEU A 120 40.39 120.65 19.15
C LEU A 120 40.04 121.10 20.58
N GLY A 121 40.86 120.74 21.56
CA GLY A 121 40.62 121.03 22.98
C GLY A 121 40.75 122.52 23.31
N GLU A 122 39.88 123.02 24.18
CA GLU A 122 39.86 124.43 24.61
C GLU A 122 41.13 124.88 25.36
N GLU A 123 41.96 123.94 25.83
CA GLU A 123 43.26 124.23 26.48
C GLU A 123 44.26 124.96 25.57
N MET A 124 44.07 124.91 24.25
CA MET A 124 44.87 125.69 23.28
C MET A 124 44.58 127.21 23.31
N PHE A 125 43.57 127.67 24.05
CA PHE A 125 43.07 129.05 23.99
C PHE A 125 42.97 129.79 25.36
N VAL A 126 43.55 129.27 26.45
CA VAL A 126 43.44 129.87 27.80
C VAL A 126 44.79 130.14 28.49
N GLY A 127 45.26 131.40 28.41
CA GLY A 127 46.36 131.97 29.22
C GLY A 127 47.77 131.87 28.58
N THR A 128 48.72 132.79 28.78
CA THR A 128 48.82 134.04 29.59
C THR A 128 49.92 134.93 28.99
N LYS A 129 49.65 136.18 28.59
CA LYS A 129 49.76 137.46 29.35
C LYS A 129 51.18 138.02 29.64
N LYS A 130 51.39 139.25 29.13
CA LYS A 130 51.99 140.45 29.76
C LYS A 130 53.52 140.61 29.94
N ARG A 131 54.00 141.68 29.27
CA ARG A 131 54.67 142.89 29.83
C ARG A 131 55.96 142.72 30.66
N GLU A 132 57.06 143.23 30.10
CA GLU A 132 58.10 143.93 30.88
C GLU A 132 58.43 145.28 30.24
N GLU A 133 58.53 146.30 31.08
CA GLU A 133 58.91 147.68 30.77
C GLU A 133 59.64 148.22 32.02
N ALA A 134 60.66 149.04 31.80
CA ALA A 134 61.33 149.93 32.78
C ALA A 134 62.36 149.36 33.78
N GLU A 135 63.62 149.77 33.55
CA GLU A 135 64.41 150.63 34.46
C GLU A 135 65.18 150.00 35.65
N ALA A 136 66.53 149.94 35.54
CA ALA A 136 67.45 150.63 36.47
C ALA A 136 68.93 150.63 35.99
N THR A 137 69.47 151.85 35.94
CA THR A 137 70.87 152.33 36.05
C THR A 137 71.87 151.49 36.89
N PRO A 138 73.22 151.60 36.67
CA PRO A 138 73.92 152.89 36.71
C PRO A 138 75.05 153.16 35.70
N SER A 139 75.26 154.46 35.48
CA SER A 139 76.48 155.06 34.91
C SER A 139 77.63 155.00 35.94
N PRO A 140 78.90 155.16 35.50
CA PRO A 140 79.41 156.53 35.33
C PRO A 140 80.27 156.73 34.06
N THR A 141 79.99 157.81 33.34
CA THR A 141 80.99 158.49 32.49
C THR A 141 82.08 159.07 33.40
N PRO A 142 83.36 159.10 32.97
CA PRO A 142 83.83 160.28 32.23
C PRO A 142 85.03 160.06 31.29
N PHE A 143 84.93 160.46 30.02
CA PHE A 143 86.07 161.05 29.30
C PHE A 143 85.57 162.00 28.21
N ALA A 144 85.72 163.30 28.48
CA ALA A 144 85.88 164.30 27.44
C ALA A 144 87.35 164.32 26.99
N ILE A 145 87.66 165.11 25.94
CA ILE A 145 89.01 165.45 25.44
C ILE A 145 89.62 164.34 24.55
N PRO A 146 90.32 164.65 23.42
CA PRO A 146 90.68 165.97 22.85
C PRO A 146 90.16 166.24 21.42
N ALA A 147 90.23 167.51 21.01
CA ALA A 147 90.43 167.85 19.59
C ALA A 147 91.93 167.75 19.26
N LEU A 148 92.27 167.47 17.99
CA LEU A 148 93.58 166.98 17.48
C LEU A 148 93.71 165.44 17.65
N SER A 149 94.12 164.66 16.64
CA SER A 149 94.39 164.96 15.22
C SER A 149 94.46 163.64 14.41
N ALA A 150 94.66 163.75 13.09
CA ALA A 150 94.80 162.66 12.10
C ALA A 150 93.50 162.00 11.58
N TRP A 151 93.43 161.93 10.25
CA TRP A 151 92.49 161.11 9.50
C TRP A 151 92.62 159.62 9.88
N ILE A 152 91.50 158.96 10.13
CA ILE A 152 91.26 157.61 9.61
C ILE A 152 90.02 157.70 8.70
N PRO A 153 90.05 157.25 7.44
CA PRO A 153 89.04 157.66 6.46
C PRO A 153 87.65 157.09 6.73
N ARG A 154 86.62 157.95 6.54
CA ARG A 154 85.23 157.51 6.31
C ARG A 154 85.07 156.59 5.09
N ALA A 155 86.11 156.42 4.28
CA ALA A 155 86.16 155.50 3.15
C ALA A 155 86.20 154.00 3.55
N ASN A 156 86.54 153.66 4.80
CA ASN A 156 86.75 152.25 5.20
C ASN A 156 85.57 151.63 5.96
N LEU A 157 84.71 152.42 6.63
CA LEU A 157 83.58 151.88 7.41
C LEU A 157 82.46 151.31 6.51
N VAL A 158 82.21 151.95 5.36
CA VAL A 158 81.19 151.50 4.41
C VAL A 158 81.56 150.17 3.76
N PRO A 159 82.78 149.93 3.24
CA PRO A 159 83.17 148.62 2.73
C PRO A 159 83.20 147.54 3.81
N ASP A 160 83.59 147.82 5.06
CA ASP A 160 83.50 146.85 6.16
C ASP A 160 82.05 146.40 6.42
N LEU A 161 81.10 147.35 6.49
CA LEU A 161 79.67 147.03 6.64
C LEU A 161 79.10 146.31 5.41
N GLN A 162 79.53 146.69 4.21
CA GLN A 162 79.13 146.03 2.96
C GLN A 162 79.70 144.60 2.87
N GLN A 163 80.91 144.38 3.36
CA GLN A 163 81.50 143.05 3.52
C GLN A 163 80.72 142.22 4.54
N GLN A 164 80.41 142.76 5.73
CA GLN A 164 79.58 142.06 6.72
C GLN A 164 78.19 141.69 6.18
N VAL A 165 77.53 142.57 5.42
CA VAL A 165 76.25 142.27 4.75
C VAL A 165 76.42 141.16 3.70
N SER A 166 77.54 141.16 2.98
CA SER A 166 77.86 140.11 1.99
C SER A 166 78.12 138.76 2.66
N GLU A 167 78.91 138.73 3.73
CA GLU A 167 79.19 137.54 4.55
C GLU A 167 77.91 137.00 5.20
N LEU A 168 77.05 137.86 5.75
CA LEU A 168 75.74 137.49 6.28
C LEU A 168 74.82 136.92 5.19
N THR A 169 74.84 137.49 3.99
CA THR A 169 74.04 136.99 2.86
C THR A 169 74.53 135.61 2.42
N VAL A 170 75.85 135.41 2.30
CA VAL A 170 76.45 134.09 2.02
C VAL A 170 76.11 133.07 3.11
N MET A 171 76.14 133.45 4.39
CA MET A 171 75.73 132.58 5.50
C MET A 171 74.23 132.24 5.47
N ILE A 172 73.36 133.21 5.16
CA ILE A 172 71.91 132.99 5.03
C ILE A 172 71.61 132.07 3.82
N GLU A 173 72.26 132.28 2.68
CA GLU A 173 72.12 131.41 1.51
C GLU A 173 72.65 130.00 1.79
N GLN A 174 73.77 129.87 2.49
CA GLN A 174 74.32 128.58 2.90
C GLN A 174 73.35 127.86 3.84
N MET A 175 72.87 128.54 4.89
CA MET A 175 71.88 128.00 5.83
C MET A 175 70.57 127.61 5.14
N ASN A 176 70.11 128.40 4.15
CA ASN A 176 68.94 128.06 3.34
C ASN A 176 69.18 126.81 2.47
N ARG A 177 70.35 126.67 1.86
CA ARG A 177 70.75 125.47 1.09
C ARG A 177 70.85 124.24 1.99
N ASP A 178 71.45 124.37 3.17
CA ASP A 178 71.57 123.29 4.15
C ASP A 178 70.22 122.88 4.73
N HIS A 179 69.34 123.85 5.03
CA HIS A 179 67.97 123.58 5.48
C HIS A 179 67.15 122.85 4.40
N GLN A 180 67.23 123.28 3.14
CA GLN A 180 66.57 122.60 2.01
C GLN A 180 67.12 121.18 1.81
N SER A 181 68.44 120.99 1.96
CA SER A 181 69.09 119.68 1.88
C SER A 181 68.63 118.75 3.01
N ALA A 182 68.66 119.22 4.27
CA ALA A 182 68.19 118.45 5.43
C ALA A 182 66.69 118.13 5.33
N GLN A 183 65.86 119.07 4.90
CA GLN A 183 64.43 118.84 4.68
C GLN A 183 64.18 117.83 3.55
N LYS A 184 65.02 117.81 2.51
CA LYS A 184 64.96 116.79 1.46
C LYS A 184 65.39 115.42 2.00
N GLN A 185 66.52 115.33 2.71
CA GLN A 185 66.98 114.09 3.32
C GLN A 185 65.90 113.48 4.24
N ILE A 186 65.27 114.27 5.10
CA ILE A 186 64.19 113.79 5.97
C ILE A 186 62.98 113.29 5.15
N ARG A 187 62.62 113.94 4.03
CA ARG A 187 61.58 113.41 3.13
C ARG A 187 62.00 112.08 2.51
N ASP A 188 63.20 112.01 1.94
CA ASP A 188 63.73 110.81 1.27
C ASP A 188 63.82 109.62 2.26
N GLU A 189 64.23 109.87 3.52
CA GLU A 189 64.26 108.89 4.63
C GLU A 189 62.86 108.43 5.05
N MET A 190 61.89 109.34 5.15
CA MET A 190 60.50 108.99 5.48
C MET A 190 59.82 108.21 4.34
N GLU A 191 60.06 108.59 3.08
CA GLU A 191 59.61 107.85 1.90
C GLU A 191 60.25 106.46 1.81
N LEU A 192 61.51 106.30 2.21
CA LEU A 192 62.15 104.99 2.33
C LEU A 192 61.48 104.15 3.43
N ARG A 193 61.27 104.74 4.61
CA ARG A 193 60.62 104.06 5.74
C ARG A 193 59.18 103.65 5.44
N CYS A 194 58.42 104.45 4.71
CA CYS A 194 57.09 104.07 4.22
C CYS A 194 57.18 102.85 3.27
N ARG A 195 58.07 102.89 2.27
CA ARG A 195 58.26 101.77 1.33
C ARG A 195 58.76 100.48 1.96
N ASP A 196 59.59 100.58 3.00
CA ASP A 196 60.03 99.40 3.76
C ASP A 196 58.88 98.82 4.58
N MET A 197 58.10 99.66 5.28
CA MET A 197 56.92 99.23 6.04
C MET A 197 55.82 98.63 5.14
N GLU A 198 55.60 99.21 3.95
CA GLU A 198 54.69 98.65 2.94
C GLU A 198 55.15 97.26 2.49
N ARG A 199 56.45 97.10 2.21
CA ARG A 199 57.04 95.80 1.84
C ARG A 199 56.91 94.77 2.95
N ASP A 200 57.19 95.15 4.19
CA ASP A 200 57.01 94.29 5.36
C ASP A 200 55.55 93.85 5.49
N TYR A 201 54.58 94.74 5.29
CA TYR A 201 53.16 94.36 5.31
C TYR A 201 52.77 93.43 4.14
N GLU A 202 53.28 93.66 2.94
CA GLU A 202 53.06 92.77 1.79
C GLU A 202 53.67 91.39 1.99
N GLU A 203 54.86 91.30 2.60
CA GLU A 203 55.54 90.05 2.92
C GLU A 203 54.80 89.28 4.02
N ASN A 204 54.48 89.92 5.14
CA ASN A 204 53.67 89.33 6.22
C ASN A 204 52.29 88.84 5.71
N LEU A 205 51.64 89.61 4.82
CA LEU A 205 50.37 89.21 4.22
C LEU A 205 50.51 87.98 3.31
N ARG A 206 51.61 87.90 2.54
CA ARG A 206 51.94 86.75 1.69
C ARG A 206 52.22 85.51 2.52
N GLU A 207 53.11 85.59 3.51
CA GLU A 207 53.43 84.49 4.42
C GLU A 207 52.18 83.96 5.11
N LEU A 208 51.35 84.84 5.69
CA LEU A 208 50.10 84.46 6.33
C LEU A 208 49.11 83.78 5.35
N SER A 209 49.07 84.24 4.10
CA SER A 209 48.26 83.61 3.05
C SER A 209 48.77 82.22 2.67
N GLU A 210 50.09 82.05 2.56
CA GLU A 210 50.74 80.76 2.25
C GLU A 210 50.62 79.75 3.40
N VAL A 211 50.77 80.18 4.66
CA VAL A 211 50.52 79.34 5.85
C VAL A 211 49.06 78.89 5.87
N HIS A 212 48.08 79.80 5.75
CA HIS A 212 46.67 79.40 5.69
C HIS A 212 46.37 78.46 4.50
N SER A 213 46.97 78.69 3.32
CA SER A 213 46.80 77.83 2.15
C SER A 213 47.34 76.41 2.37
N THR A 214 48.50 76.29 3.01
CA THR A 214 49.15 75.00 3.30
C THR A 214 48.48 74.26 4.45
N GLU A 215 48.01 74.96 5.49
CA GLU A 215 47.21 74.37 6.57
C GLU A 215 45.89 73.81 6.05
N LEU A 216 45.14 74.59 5.26
CA LEU A 216 43.89 74.15 4.61
C LEU A 216 44.13 72.92 3.73
N ARG A 217 45.22 72.91 2.93
CA ARG A 217 45.58 71.76 2.10
C ARG A 217 45.90 70.52 2.94
N SER A 218 46.69 70.65 4.00
CA SER A 218 47.00 69.49 4.87
C SER A 218 45.76 68.97 5.60
N LEU A 219 44.83 69.87 5.98
CA LEU A 219 43.56 69.48 6.60
C LEU A 219 42.64 68.77 5.59
N GLU A 220 42.56 69.26 4.36
CA GLU A 220 41.84 68.61 3.28
C GLU A 220 42.43 67.22 2.98
N GLU A 221 43.75 67.11 2.81
CA GLU A 221 44.43 65.82 2.59
C GLU A 221 44.18 64.81 3.72
N LYS A 222 44.22 65.26 4.99
CA LYS A 222 43.88 64.44 6.16
C LYS A 222 42.43 63.97 6.12
N HIS A 223 41.47 64.87 5.85
CA HIS A 223 40.06 64.50 5.71
C HIS A 223 39.85 63.52 4.54
N GLN A 224 40.47 63.77 3.39
CA GLN A 224 40.42 62.87 2.23
C GLN A 224 41.04 61.50 2.51
N SER A 225 42.10 61.42 3.34
CA SER A 225 42.66 60.13 3.77
C SER A 225 41.70 59.39 4.70
N MET A 226 41.22 60.03 5.77
CA MET A 226 40.28 59.39 6.70
C MET A 226 38.98 58.93 6.02
N LEU A 227 38.49 59.66 5.01
CA LEU A 227 37.34 59.24 4.19
C LEU A 227 37.65 58.01 3.32
N ARG A 228 38.88 57.89 2.80
CA ARG A 228 39.32 56.68 2.07
C ARG A 228 39.43 55.48 3.02
N ASP A 229 40.03 55.68 4.20
CA ASP A 229 40.27 54.63 5.19
C ASP A 229 38.96 54.10 5.79
N GLU A 230 38.02 54.98 6.16
CA GLU A 230 36.69 54.57 6.64
C GLU A 230 35.86 53.89 5.53
N LYS A 231 35.97 54.35 4.28
CA LYS A 231 35.33 53.68 3.14
C LYS A 231 35.86 52.27 2.92
N MET A 232 37.17 52.06 3.02
CA MET A 232 37.79 50.73 2.94
C MET A 232 37.37 49.85 4.13
N SER A 233 37.40 50.39 5.35
CA SER A 233 36.96 49.70 6.56
C SER A 233 35.48 49.27 6.50
N ALA A 234 34.61 50.12 5.96
CA ALA A 234 33.19 49.82 5.75
C ALA A 234 32.99 48.75 4.66
N GLN A 235 33.77 48.80 3.58
CA GLN A 235 33.75 47.79 2.51
C GLN A 235 34.21 46.42 3.02
N GLU A 236 35.27 46.36 3.82
CA GLU A 236 35.72 45.11 4.46
C GLU A 236 34.66 44.52 5.40
N ARG A 237 34.01 45.38 6.21
CA ARG A 237 32.90 44.98 7.09
C ARG A 237 31.76 44.36 6.29
N LEU A 238 31.38 44.97 5.17
CA LEU A 238 30.37 44.43 4.26
C LEU A 238 30.79 43.07 3.68
N GLU A 239 32.03 42.93 3.24
CA GLU A 239 32.54 41.66 2.69
C GLU A 239 32.61 40.53 3.71
N LYS A 240 32.96 40.85 4.97
CA LYS A 240 32.92 39.90 6.10
C LYS A 240 31.49 39.41 6.33
N MET A 241 30.52 40.34 6.46
CA MET A 241 29.09 40.02 6.59
C MET A 241 28.54 39.22 5.38
N MET A 242 28.98 39.52 4.16
CA MET A 242 28.58 38.76 2.96
C MET A 242 29.13 37.32 2.96
N LYS A 243 30.34 37.09 3.50
CA LYS A 243 30.91 35.75 3.66
C LYS A 243 30.15 34.95 4.73
N GLU A 244 29.85 35.56 5.87
CA GLU A 244 29.05 34.97 6.94
C GLU A 244 27.62 34.63 6.47
N TYR A 245 26.95 35.54 5.77
CA TYR A 245 25.64 35.29 5.17
C TYR A 245 25.66 34.11 4.19
N LYS A 246 26.68 34.03 3.32
CA LYS A 246 26.85 32.90 2.38
C LYS A 246 27.09 31.59 3.13
N TYR A 247 27.94 31.59 4.16
CA TYR A 247 28.19 30.43 5.00
C TYR A 247 26.90 29.95 5.68
N LEU A 248 26.18 30.84 6.35
CA LEU A 248 24.92 30.52 7.04
C LEU A 248 23.86 30.01 6.06
N LYS A 249 23.72 30.64 4.88
CA LYS A 249 22.83 30.18 3.81
C LYS A 249 23.18 28.78 3.30
N ASN A 250 24.47 28.45 3.20
CA ASN A 250 24.92 27.11 2.84
C ASN A 250 24.62 26.11 3.96
N MET A 251 24.87 26.45 5.23
CA MET A 251 24.53 25.61 6.38
C MET A 251 23.03 25.31 6.45
N PHE A 252 22.16 26.32 6.26
CA PHE A 252 20.71 26.12 6.19
C PHE A 252 20.31 25.16 5.07
N ARG A 253 20.96 25.23 3.90
CA ARG A 253 20.73 24.29 2.81
C ARG A 253 21.16 22.87 3.19
N MET A 254 22.35 22.70 3.75
CA MET A 254 22.83 21.39 4.23
C MET A 254 21.87 20.77 5.27
N TYR A 255 21.28 21.56 6.16
CA TYR A 255 20.26 21.08 7.11
C TYR A 255 18.94 20.72 6.40
N GLN A 256 18.49 21.50 5.41
CA GLN A 256 17.30 21.17 4.63
C GLN A 256 17.49 19.86 3.84
N ASP A 257 18.63 19.70 3.17
CA ASP A 257 18.97 18.52 2.40
C ASP A 257 19.08 17.29 3.33
N SER A 258 19.76 17.40 4.48
CA SER A 258 19.88 16.32 5.47
C SER A 258 18.53 15.90 6.06
N ILE A 259 17.62 16.83 6.34
CA ILE A 259 16.25 16.51 6.81
C ILE A 259 15.46 15.81 5.70
N ALA A 260 15.60 16.24 4.44
CA ALA A 260 14.94 15.59 3.31
C ALA A 260 15.45 14.15 3.11
N GLU A 261 16.76 13.93 3.19
CA GLU A 261 17.38 12.60 3.14
C GLU A 261 16.92 11.69 4.29
N GLU A 262 16.91 12.19 5.54
CA GLU A 262 16.46 11.40 6.69
C GLU A 262 14.97 11.00 6.57
N MET A 263 14.13 11.90 6.05
CA MET A 263 12.71 11.64 5.84
C MET A 263 12.46 10.65 4.69
N GLU A 264 13.20 10.75 3.58
CA GLU A 264 13.13 9.78 2.48
C GLU A 264 13.65 8.40 2.92
N GLU A 265 14.73 8.34 3.72
CA GLU A 265 15.24 7.08 4.24
C GLU A 265 14.23 6.42 5.20
N LYS A 266 13.58 7.19 6.09
CA LYS A 266 12.49 6.70 6.95
C LYS A 266 11.31 6.18 6.11
N TRP A 267 10.93 6.90 5.05
CA TRP A 267 9.86 6.50 4.14
C TRP A 267 10.19 5.18 3.43
N MET A 268 11.40 5.06 2.88
CA MET A 268 11.87 3.86 2.18
C MET A 268 12.04 2.66 3.12
N ARG A 269 12.56 2.85 4.35
CA ARG A 269 12.59 1.81 5.38
C ARG A 269 11.18 1.30 5.69
N ARG A 270 10.24 2.20 5.96
CA ARG A 270 8.84 1.84 6.27
C ARG A 270 8.15 1.15 5.09
N LYS A 271 8.38 1.59 3.86
CA LYS A 271 7.87 0.91 2.66
C LYS A 271 8.40 -0.52 2.54
N ALA A 272 9.71 -0.72 2.72
CA ALA A 272 10.31 -2.05 2.69
C ALA A 272 9.84 -2.96 3.84
N GLU A 273 9.59 -2.41 5.03
CA GLU A 273 8.94 -3.13 6.14
C GLU A 273 7.53 -3.60 5.76
N TRP A 274 6.71 -2.71 5.20
CA TRP A 274 5.36 -3.05 4.73
C TRP A 274 5.38 -4.14 3.65
N GLU A 275 6.23 -4.02 2.63
CA GLU A 275 6.37 -5.03 1.57
C GLU A 275 6.82 -6.40 2.12
N ARG A 276 7.73 -6.43 3.12
CA ARG A 276 8.12 -7.68 3.79
C ARG A 276 6.97 -8.27 4.60
N SER A 277 6.27 -7.47 5.41
CA SER A 277 5.15 -7.94 6.23
C SER A 277 4.01 -8.48 5.37
N GLU A 278 3.62 -7.75 4.32
CA GLU A 278 2.58 -8.16 3.38
C GLU A 278 2.95 -9.46 2.63
N LYS A 279 4.24 -9.66 2.31
CA LYS A 279 4.75 -10.93 1.77
C LYS A 279 4.68 -12.06 2.80
N MET A 280 5.13 -11.82 4.03
CA MET A 280 5.09 -12.80 5.12
C MET A 280 3.67 -13.24 5.46
N GLU A 281 2.70 -12.32 5.49
CA GLU A 281 1.28 -12.63 5.71
C GLU A 281 0.70 -13.51 4.59
N ARG A 282 1.03 -13.21 3.32
CA ARG A 282 0.65 -14.07 2.18
C ARG A 282 1.24 -15.47 2.29
N GLU A 283 2.53 -15.58 2.58
CA GLU A 283 3.21 -16.87 2.74
C GLU A 283 2.64 -17.67 3.94
N GLN A 284 2.34 -17.00 5.05
CA GLN A 284 1.70 -17.61 6.22
C GLN A 284 0.28 -18.11 5.90
N ALA A 285 -0.53 -17.31 5.17
CA ALA A 285 -1.87 -17.71 4.75
C ALA A 285 -1.85 -18.92 3.80
N LEU A 286 -0.94 -18.94 2.82
CA LEU A 286 -0.72 -20.07 1.92
C LEU A 286 -0.26 -21.32 2.68
N LEU A 287 0.64 -21.18 3.65
CA LEU A 287 1.08 -22.28 4.50
C LEU A 287 -0.08 -22.84 5.34
N GLN A 288 -0.89 -21.98 5.95
CA GLN A 288 -2.09 -22.42 6.68
C GLN A 288 -3.10 -23.16 5.76
N GLN A 289 -3.31 -22.68 4.54
CA GLN A 289 -4.17 -23.35 3.56
C GLN A 289 -3.60 -24.73 3.17
N LYS A 290 -2.30 -24.82 2.89
CA LYS A 290 -1.59 -26.08 2.60
C LYS A 290 -1.71 -27.07 3.75
N LEU A 291 -1.52 -26.63 5.00
CA LEU A 291 -1.65 -27.48 6.19
C LEU A 291 -3.10 -27.97 6.38
N LYS A 292 -4.11 -27.09 6.21
CA LYS A 292 -5.53 -27.46 6.26
C LYS A 292 -5.88 -28.49 5.19
N LEU A 293 -5.42 -28.30 3.96
CA LEU A 293 -5.66 -29.21 2.83
C LEU A 293 -4.97 -30.57 3.03
N MET A 294 -3.71 -30.57 3.47
CA MET A 294 -2.97 -31.80 3.82
C MET A 294 -3.64 -32.56 4.98
N LYS A 295 -4.21 -31.87 5.97
CA LYS A 295 -4.97 -32.53 7.04
C LYS A 295 -6.23 -33.19 6.49
N LYS A 296 -6.98 -32.52 5.61
CA LYS A 296 -8.16 -33.12 4.94
C LYS A 296 -7.78 -34.38 4.18
N PHE A 297 -6.83 -34.29 3.23
CA PHE A 297 -6.37 -35.46 2.48
C PHE A 297 -5.92 -36.63 3.36
N LYS A 298 -5.26 -36.38 4.51
CA LYS A 298 -4.91 -37.44 5.46
C LYS A 298 -6.11 -38.09 6.13
N MET A 299 -7.17 -37.33 6.43
CA MET A 299 -8.42 -37.89 6.96
C MET A 299 -9.17 -38.66 5.87
N ASP A 300 -9.31 -38.08 4.67
CA ASP A 300 -9.99 -38.71 3.53
C ASP A 300 -9.33 -40.06 3.16
N VAL A 301 -7.99 -40.11 3.14
CA VAL A 301 -7.22 -41.36 2.90
C VAL A 301 -7.45 -42.40 4.01
N GLU A 302 -7.51 -41.99 5.28
CA GLU A 302 -7.76 -42.93 6.38
C GLU A 302 -9.23 -43.38 6.44
N GLU A 303 -10.18 -42.55 6.00
CA GLU A 303 -11.59 -42.92 5.82
C GLU A 303 -11.78 -43.90 4.66
N GLU A 304 -11.19 -43.65 3.48
CA GLU A 304 -11.25 -44.58 2.35
C GLU A 304 -10.53 -45.90 2.67
N LYS A 305 -9.39 -45.86 3.37
CA LYS A 305 -8.71 -47.07 3.85
C LYS A 305 -9.61 -47.89 4.79
N LYS A 306 -10.38 -47.25 5.68
CA LYS A 306 -11.37 -47.93 6.53
C LYS A 306 -12.52 -48.51 5.70
N LYS A 307 -13.05 -47.78 4.71
CA LYS A 307 -14.09 -48.32 3.80
C LYS A 307 -13.60 -49.53 3.04
N ILE A 308 -12.39 -49.48 2.48
CA ILE A 308 -11.75 -50.60 1.79
C ILE A 308 -11.54 -51.78 2.75
N GLN A 309 -11.09 -51.54 3.98
CA GLN A 309 -10.93 -52.59 4.99
C GLN A 309 -12.26 -53.26 5.34
N VAL A 310 -13.32 -52.48 5.57
CA VAL A 310 -14.67 -53.01 5.87
C VAL A 310 -15.23 -53.77 4.67
N ALA A 311 -15.13 -53.23 3.45
CA ALA A 311 -15.57 -53.92 2.24
C ALA A 311 -14.79 -55.22 1.99
N SER A 312 -13.48 -55.22 2.23
CA SER A 312 -12.64 -56.42 2.16
C SER A 312 -13.05 -57.46 3.19
N GLN A 313 -13.31 -57.05 4.44
CA GLN A 313 -13.77 -57.98 5.49
C GLN A 313 -15.14 -58.57 5.12
N GLN A 314 -16.09 -57.72 4.72
CA GLN A 314 -17.42 -58.16 4.27
C GLN A 314 -17.34 -59.15 3.11
N THR A 315 -16.45 -58.91 2.13
CA THR A 315 -16.25 -59.83 0.98
C THR A 315 -15.65 -61.17 1.43
N CYS A 316 -14.73 -61.16 2.41
CA CYS A 316 -14.22 -62.39 3.00
C CYS A 316 -15.31 -63.14 3.78
N ASP A 317 -16.13 -62.45 4.55
CA ASP A 317 -17.22 -63.04 5.35
C ASP A 317 -18.29 -63.66 4.43
N THR A 318 -18.69 -62.98 3.35
CA THR A 318 -19.62 -63.54 2.36
C THR A 318 -19.02 -64.74 1.63
N TYR A 319 -17.74 -64.70 1.25
CA TYR A 319 -17.06 -65.83 0.62
C TYR A 319 -16.98 -67.06 1.56
N LEU A 320 -16.71 -66.84 2.86
CA LEU A 320 -16.71 -67.90 3.86
C LEU A 320 -18.11 -68.50 4.06
N GLN A 321 -19.14 -67.66 4.06
CA GLN A 321 -20.54 -68.11 4.15
C GLN A 321 -20.97 -68.90 2.90
N GLU A 322 -20.68 -68.40 1.69
CA GLU A 322 -20.93 -69.12 0.43
C GLU A 322 -20.21 -70.47 0.39
N LYS A 323 -18.95 -70.52 0.82
CA LYS A 323 -18.18 -71.76 0.91
C LYS A 323 -18.80 -72.77 1.87
N GLU A 324 -19.28 -72.33 3.04
CA GLU A 324 -19.92 -73.22 4.01
C GLU A 324 -21.31 -73.67 3.52
N ASN A 325 -22.08 -72.79 2.86
CA ASN A 325 -23.35 -73.15 2.21
C ASN A 325 -23.15 -74.21 1.11
N LEU A 326 -22.14 -74.04 0.24
CA LEU A 326 -21.80 -75.03 -0.80
C LEU A 326 -21.35 -76.37 -0.20
N LYS A 327 -20.64 -76.34 0.93
CA LYS A 327 -20.25 -77.54 1.69
C LYS A 327 -21.47 -78.26 2.29
N GLN A 328 -22.44 -77.52 2.83
CA GLN A 328 -23.70 -78.09 3.31
C GLN A 328 -24.52 -78.70 2.17
N GLN A 329 -24.66 -78.00 1.04
CA GLN A 329 -25.31 -78.53 -0.17
C GLN A 329 -24.65 -79.83 -0.66
N LEU A 330 -23.31 -79.90 -0.66
CA LEU A 330 -22.59 -81.12 -1.04
C LEU A 330 -22.88 -82.28 -0.07
N GLN A 331 -22.97 -82.00 1.24
CA GLN A 331 -23.35 -83.01 2.24
C GLN A 331 -24.81 -83.49 2.06
N GLU A 332 -25.75 -82.58 1.77
CA GLU A 332 -27.14 -82.93 1.48
C GLU A 332 -27.28 -83.78 0.21
N GLU A 333 -26.61 -83.39 -0.88
CA GLU A 333 -26.62 -84.17 -2.13
C GLU A 333 -25.96 -85.54 -1.95
N HIS A 334 -24.89 -85.65 -1.16
CA HIS A 334 -24.29 -86.94 -0.80
C HIS A 334 -25.28 -87.84 -0.04
N ALA A 335 -26.00 -87.29 0.94
CA ALA A 335 -27.00 -88.04 1.71
C ALA A 335 -28.19 -88.50 0.84
N LYS A 336 -28.67 -87.65 -0.08
CA LYS A 336 -29.68 -88.04 -1.10
C LYS A 336 -29.16 -89.14 -2.03
N LEU A 337 -27.89 -89.07 -2.42
CA LEU A 337 -27.28 -90.06 -3.30
C LEU A 337 -27.15 -91.42 -2.59
N GLU A 338 -26.76 -91.45 -1.31
CA GLU A 338 -26.81 -92.66 -0.47
C GLU A 338 -28.24 -93.20 -0.28
N GLU A 339 -29.25 -92.33 -0.16
CA GLU A 339 -30.65 -92.75 -0.05
C GLU A 339 -31.16 -93.34 -1.36
N MET A 340 -30.86 -92.71 -2.50
CA MET A 340 -31.15 -93.24 -3.84
C MET A 340 -30.42 -94.57 -4.10
N GLN A 341 -29.19 -94.71 -3.61
CA GLN A 341 -28.41 -95.95 -3.69
C GLN A 341 -29.07 -97.06 -2.87
N ARG A 342 -29.51 -96.79 -1.63
CA ARG A 342 -30.28 -97.74 -0.80
C ARG A 342 -31.63 -98.10 -1.42
N ALA A 343 -32.35 -97.13 -1.99
CA ALA A 343 -33.62 -97.37 -2.67
C ALA A 343 -33.43 -98.23 -3.94
N LYS A 344 -32.33 -98.02 -4.67
CA LYS A 344 -31.93 -98.87 -5.80
C LYS A 344 -31.63 -100.30 -5.33
N GLU A 345 -30.86 -100.47 -4.25
CA GLU A 345 -30.52 -101.78 -3.69
C GLU A 345 -31.78 -102.55 -3.27
N VAL A 346 -32.72 -101.90 -2.55
CA VAL A 346 -34.01 -102.51 -2.19
C VAL A 346 -34.84 -102.87 -3.44
N ALA A 347 -34.89 -102.02 -4.46
CA ALA A 347 -35.60 -102.34 -5.70
C ALA A 347 -34.94 -103.49 -6.49
N GLU A 348 -33.60 -103.62 -6.45
CA GLU A 348 -32.88 -104.76 -7.01
C GLU A 348 -33.17 -106.06 -6.22
N GLU A 349 -33.26 -105.99 -4.88
CA GLU A 349 -33.70 -107.09 -4.03
C GLU A 349 -35.16 -107.50 -4.29
N GLU A 350 -36.10 -106.56 -4.37
CA GLU A 350 -37.50 -106.83 -4.72
C GLU A 350 -37.65 -107.47 -6.10
N ILE A 351 -36.86 -107.04 -7.09
CA ILE A 351 -36.84 -107.65 -8.43
C ILE A 351 -36.30 -109.09 -8.36
N LEU A 352 -35.29 -109.36 -7.55
CA LEU A 352 -34.76 -110.72 -7.34
C LEU A 352 -35.76 -111.62 -6.60
N GLU A 353 -36.47 -111.11 -5.59
CA GLU A 353 -37.57 -111.84 -4.94
C GLU A 353 -38.72 -112.12 -5.90
N GLN A 354 -39.12 -111.15 -6.72
CA GLN A 354 -40.15 -111.34 -7.76
C GLN A 354 -39.70 -112.35 -8.83
N ALA A 355 -38.43 -112.33 -9.24
CA ALA A 355 -37.88 -113.32 -10.17
C ALA A 355 -37.92 -114.73 -9.57
N SER A 356 -37.51 -114.89 -8.31
CA SER A 356 -37.59 -116.16 -7.56
C SER A 356 -39.04 -116.65 -7.40
N ALA A 357 -39.97 -115.75 -7.06
CA ALA A 357 -41.38 -116.06 -6.97
C ALA A 357 -41.95 -116.50 -8.33
N LEU A 358 -41.61 -115.82 -9.42
CA LEU A 358 -41.97 -116.20 -10.78
C LEU A 358 -41.37 -117.55 -11.19
N GLU A 359 -40.11 -117.84 -10.86
CA GLU A 359 -39.51 -119.16 -11.08
C GLU A 359 -40.26 -120.26 -10.32
N SER A 360 -40.63 -120.02 -9.06
CA SER A 360 -41.43 -120.96 -8.25
C SER A 360 -42.84 -121.18 -8.79
N LEU A 361 -43.50 -120.12 -9.28
CA LEU A 361 -44.81 -120.18 -9.90
C LEU A 361 -44.75 -120.91 -11.24
N ASN A 362 -43.70 -120.69 -12.02
CA ASN A 362 -43.47 -121.39 -13.28
C ASN A 362 -43.18 -122.88 -13.02
N ALA A 363 -42.38 -123.22 -12.01
CA ALA A 363 -42.12 -124.61 -11.60
C ALA A 363 -43.40 -125.34 -11.14
N THR A 364 -44.25 -124.68 -10.34
CA THR A 364 -45.54 -125.25 -9.91
C THR A 364 -46.56 -125.33 -11.06
N LEU A 365 -46.54 -124.39 -12.00
CA LEU A 365 -47.32 -124.49 -13.25
C LEU A 365 -46.88 -125.70 -14.08
N TYR A 366 -45.57 -125.89 -14.31
CA TYR A 366 -45.04 -127.08 -15.00
C TYR A 366 -45.42 -128.38 -14.29
N GLN A 367 -45.34 -128.41 -12.95
CA GLN A 367 -45.71 -129.59 -12.16
C GLN A 367 -47.21 -129.92 -12.26
N THR A 368 -48.09 -128.92 -12.10
CA THR A 368 -49.55 -129.12 -12.22
C THR A 368 -49.96 -129.47 -13.65
N GLN A 369 -49.29 -128.92 -14.67
CA GLN A 369 -49.51 -129.28 -16.07
C GLN A 369 -49.07 -130.74 -16.36
N LEU A 370 -48.00 -131.21 -15.74
CA LEU A 370 -47.56 -132.62 -15.78
C LEU A 370 -48.56 -133.56 -15.08
N GLU A 371 -49.10 -133.16 -13.92
CA GLU A 371 -50.11 -133.92 -13.18
C GLU A 371 -51.44 -133.99 -13.93
N LEU A 372 -51.90 -132.88 -14.51
CA LEU A 372 -53.07 -132.85 -15.39
C LEU A 372 -52.91 -133.77 -16.60
N GLN A 373 -51.70 -133.86 -17.17
CA GLN A 373 -51.42 -134.79 -18.27
C GLN A 373 -51.41 -136.26 -17.81
N LYS A 374 -51.00 -136.55 -16.57
CA LYS A 374 -51.13 -137.90 -15.96
C LYS A 374 -52.60 -138.27 -15.74
N GLU A 375 -53.39 -137.38 -15.15
CA GLU A 375 -54.85 -137.51 -14.99
C GLU A 375 -55.56 -137.73 -16.34
N LYS A 376 -55.19 -136.96 -17.37
CA LYS A 376 -55.72 -137.15 -18.73
C LYS A 376 -55.38 -138.54 -19.30
N ASN A 377 -54.19 -139.06 -19.00
CA ASN A 377 -53.77 -140.40 -19.41
C ASN A 377 -54.46 -141.53 -18.63
N THR A 378 -54.76 -141.35 -17.33
CA THR A 378 -55.55 -142.33 -16.55
C THR A 378 -57.01 -142.33 -17.00
N LEU A 379 -57.61 -141.15 -17.21
CA LEU A 379 -58.99 -141.00 -17.64
C LEU A 379 -59.21 -141.59 -19.05
N THR A 380 -58.33 -141.32 -20.02
CA THR A 380 -58.38 -141.95 -21.35
C THR A 380 -58.11 -143.47 -21.32
N ASN A 381 -57.37 -143.99 -20.33
CA ASN A 381 -57.24 -145.44 -20.13
C ASN A 381 -58.50 -146.07 -19.51
N MET A 382 -59.19 -145.37 -18.60
CA MET A 382 -60.49 -145.81 -18.09
C MET A 382 -61.56 -145.80 -19.19
N GLU A 383 -61.60 -144.74 -20.00
CA GLU A 383 -62.47 -144.61 -21.17
C GLU A 383 -62.29 -145.79 -22.15
N LYS A 384 -61.05 -146.09 -22.57
CA LYS A 384 -60.71 -147.27 -23.39
C LYS A 384 -61.15 -148.60 -22.77
N THR A 385 -61.11 -148.70 -21.43
CA THR A 385 -61.48 -149.92 -20.71
C THR A 385 -62.99 -150.10 -20.64
N LEU A 386 -63.73 -149.00 -20.42
CA LEU A 386 -65.19 -148.97 -20.49
C LEU A 386 -65.68 -149.30 -21.91
N SER A 387 -65.12 -148.67 -22.96
CA SER A 387 -65.48 -148.99 -24.35
C SER A 387 -65.27 -150.47 -24.68
N ARG A 388 -64.17 -151.08 -24.21
CA ARG A 388 -63.89 -152.51 -24.42
C ARG A 388 -64.94 -153.39 -23.75
N ALA A 389 -65.24 -153.14 -22.48
CA ALA A 389 -66.27 -153.89 -21.74
C ALA A 389 -67.67 -153.74 -22.37
N LEU A 390 -67.97 -152.57 -22.95
CA LEU A 390 -69.21 -152.31 -23.67
C LEU A 390 -69.29 -153.18 -24.94
N THR A 391 -68.23 -153.19 -25.77
CA THR A 391 -68.17 -154.05 -26.96
C THR A 391 -68.21 -155.55 -26.64
N GLU A 392 -67.61 -155.99 -25.53
CA GLU A 392 -67.70 -157.38 -25.07
C GLU A 392 -69.12 -157.78 -24.63
N MET A 393 -69.88 -156.87 -24.01
CA MET A 393 -71.28 -157.10 -23.66
C MET A 393 -72.17 -157.12 -24.89
N GLU A 394 -71.98 -156.19 -25.84
CA GLU A 394 -72.69 -156.16 -27.12
C GLU A 394 -72.47 -157.47 -27.90
N GLU A 395 -71.23 -157.96 -27.98
CA GLU A 395 -70.91 -159.22 -28.65
C GLU A 395 -71.54 -160.44 -27.94
N LYS A 396 -71.53 -160.48 -26.60
CA LYS A 396 -72.23 -161.54 -25.83
C LYS A 396 -73.72 -161.58 -26.16
N TYR A 397 -74.41 -160.43 -26.12
CA TYR A 397 -75.83 -160.36 -26.47
C TYR A 397 -76.09 -160.75 -27.93
N ARG A 398 -75.21 -160.36 -28.87
CA ARG A 398 -75.30 -160.71 -30.29
C ARG A 398 -75.18 -162.22 -30.53
N ILE A 399 -74.24 -162.89 -29.86
CA ILE A 399 -74.08 -164.36 -29.92
C ILE A 399 -75.33 -165.05 -29.33
N GLN A 400 -75.81 -164.57 -28.19
CA GLN A 400 -76.95 -165.16 -27.48
C GLN A 400 -78.25 -165.04 -28.29
N LEU A 401 -78.47 -163.92 -28.98
CA LEU A 401 -79.59 -163.77 -29.92
C LEU A 401 -79.54 -164.79 -31.07
N LYS A 402 -78.33 -165.03 -31.62
CA LYS A 402 -78.10 -165.93 -32.75
C LYS A 402 -78.49 -167.38 -32.41
N TYR A 403 -78.09 -167.85 -31.23
CA TYR A 403 -78.39 -169.20 -30.72
C TYR A 403 -79.89 -169.47 -30.62
N LEU A 404 -80.64 -168.53 -30.02
CA LEU A 404 -82.10 -168.61 -29.88
C LEU A 404 -82.83 -168.63 -31.24
N LEU A 405 -82.27 -167.96 -32.26
CA LEU A 405 -82.82 -167.90 -33.61
C LEU A 405 -82.65 -169.24 -34.35
N GLU A 406 -81.48 -169.87 -34.21
CA GLU A 406 -81.19 -171.19 -34.77
C GLU A 406 -82.08 -172.28 -34.14
N GLU A 407 -82.20 -172.30 -32.82
CA GLU A 407 -83.07 -173.23 -32.09
C GLU A 407 -84.54 -173.14 -32.54
N ASN A 408 -85.05 -171.92 -32.74
CA ASN A 408 -86.40 -171.67 -33.26
C ASN A 408 -86.61 -172.26 -34.67
N THR A 409 -85.60 -172.19 -35.56
CA THR A 409 -85.69 -172.79 -36.91
C THR A 409 -85.57 -174.32 -36.91
N ILE A 410 -84.92 -174.92 -35.91
CA ILE A 410 -84.85 -176.38 -35.75
C ILE A 410 -86.19 -176.92 -35.26
N LEU A 411 -86.82 -176.25 -34.30
CA LEU A 411 -88.16 -176.60 -33.80
C LEU A 411 -89.22 -176.53 -34.91
N LYS A 412 -89.21 -175.46 -35.71
CA LYS A 412 -90.10 -175.32 -36.89
C LYS A 412 -89.94 -176.45 -37.91
N ARG A 413 -88.71 -176.91 -38.17
CA ARG A 413 -88.44 -178.04 -39.10
C ARG A 413 -88.97 -179.38 -38.57
N LYS A 414 -88.87 -179.66 -37.27
CA LYS A 414 -89.36 -180.92 -36.65
C LYS A 414 -90.88 -181.09 -36.69
N ILE A 415 -91.64 -179.99 -36.79
CA ILE A 415 -93.11 -180.04 -36.84
C ILE A 415 -93.60 -180.47 -38.23
N LEU A 416 -92.98 -179.96 -39.31
CA LEU A 416 -93.41 -180.27 -40.69
C LEU A 416 -93.27 -181.75 -41.07
N THR A 417 -92.13 -182.38 -40.76
CA THR A 417 -91.91 -183.79 -41.14
C THR A 417 -92.93 -184.73 -40.49
N LYS A 418 -93.29 -184.50 -39.22
CA LYS A 418 -94.28 -185.33 -38.52
C LYS A 418 -95.69 -185.26 -39.11
N SER A 419 -96.06 -184.18 -39.80
CA SER A 419 -97.36 -184.07 -40.47
C SER A 419 -97.44 -184.81 -41.81
N GLU A 420 -96.32 -185.11 -42.48
CA GLU A 420 -96.35 -185.79 -43.78
C GLU A 420 -96.42 -187.32 -43.67
N ASP A 421 -95.88 -187.91 -42.60
CA ASP A 421 -95.78 -189.36 -42.45
C ASP A 421 -97.15 -190.01 -42.20
N GLN A 422 -98.06 -189.35 -41.47
CA GLN A 422 -99.41 -189.87 -41.20
C GLN A 422 -100.29 -190.01 -42.45
N ILE A 423 -99.95 -189.34 -43.55
CA ILE A 423 -100.74 -189.35 -44.80
C ILE A 423 -100.42 -190.59 -45.65
N ARG A 424 -99.24 -191.20 -45.51
CA ARG A 424 -98.77 -192.27 -46.41
C ARG A 424 -99.24 -193.68 -46.02
N GLU A 425 -99.45 -193.95 -44.74
CA GLU A 425 -99.62 -195.33 -44.24
C GLU A 425 -100.98 -196.00 -44.54
N LYS A 426 -102.06 -195.23 -44.78
CA LYS A 426 -103.42 -195.79 -44.97
C LYS A 426 -103.85 -196.06 -46.42
N ILE A 427 -103.00 -195.82 -47.42
CA ILE A 427 -103.39 -195.92 -48.84
C ILE A 427 -103.26 -197.35 -49.42
N GLN A 428 -102.61 -198.29 -48.72
CA GLN A 428 -102.12 -199.54 -49.34
C GLN A 428 -103.02 -200.78 -49.24
N ARG A 429 -104.32 -200.65 -48.92
CA ARG A 429 -105.31 -201.75 -49.06
C ARG A 429 -106.62 -201.28 -49.70
N ARG A 430 -106.75 -201.47 -51.03
CA ARG A 430 -107.99 -201.30 -51.79
C ARG A 430 -108.45 -202.64 -52.39
N THR A 431 -109.41 -203.30 -51.74
CA THR A 431 -110.38 -204.24 -52.32
C THR A 431 -111.68 -204.09 -51.54
N SER A 432 -112.82 -203.94 -52.22
CA SER A 432 -114.13 -203.44 -51.72
C SER A 432 -114.29 -201.90 -51.68
N THR A 433 -114.97 -201.40 -52.71
CA THR A 433 -116.04 -200.35 -52.70
C THR A 433 -115.73 -198.89 -52.31
N VAL A 434 -115.30 -198.08 -53.30
CA VAL A 434 -115.99 -196.90 -53.94
C VAL A 434 -117.05 -196.15 -53.09
N PRO A 435 -117.20 -194.78 -53.09
CA PRO A 435 -116.91 -193.79 -54.17
C PRO A 435 -116.08 -192.52 -53.76
N PRO A 436 -115.79 -191.59 -54.71
CA PRO A 436 -114.89 -190.45 -54.51
C PRO A 436 -115.55 -189.04 -54.53
N GLY A 437 -114.86 -188.04 -53.98
CA GLY A 437 -115.00 -186.64 -54.45
C GLY A 437 -114.56 -185.50 -53.51
N ILE A 438 -113.74 -184.59 -54.08
CA ILE A 438 -113.90 -183.11 -54.02
C ILE A 438 -113.21 -182.27 -52.90
N LEU A 439 -112.46 -181.24 -53.37
CA LEU A 439 -112.01 -179.96 -52.78
C LEU A 439 -111.00 -179.88 -51.59
N ALA A 440 -109.94 -179.06 -51.79
CA ALA A 440 -109.78 -177.75 -51.13
C ALA A 440 -108.55 -176.97 -51.65
N SER A 441 -108.67 -175.65 -51.83
CA SER A 441 -107.56 -174.72 -52.07
C SER A 441 -107.87 -173.34 -51.48
N ARG A 442 -106.95 -172.77 -50.69
CA ARG A 442 -106.97 -171.34 -50.33
C ARG A 442 -105.57 -170.81 -50.07
N SER A 443 -105.00 -170.19 -51.08
CA SER A 443 -103.84 -169.28 -50.99
C SER A 443 -104.35 -167.86 -50.64
N GLU A 444 -103.54 -166.80 -50.46
CA GLU A 444 -102.10 -166.63 -50.58
C GLU A 444 -101.63 -165.41 -49.74
N TYR A 445 -100.37 -165.45 -49.30
CA TYR A 445 -99.36 -164.38 -49.25
C TYR A 445 -99.79 -162.90 -49.03
N ARG A 446 -99.27 -162.20 -48.00
CA ARG A 446 -97.87 -161.74 -47.74
C ARG A 446 -97.55 -160.42 -48.49
N LYS A 447 -96.67 -159.61 -47.87
CA LYS A 447 -95.89 -158.45 -48.37
C LYS A 447 -96.57 -157.09 -48.16
N SER A 448 -95.83 -156.01 -47.89
CA SER A 448 -94.41 -155.91 -47.47
C SER A 448 -94.12 -154.53 -46.89
N THR A 449 -93.33 -154.53 -45.82
CA THR A 449 -92.10 -153.72 -45.67
C THR A 449 -90.98 -154.62 -45.18
#